data_AF-A0A9E0HNT9-F1
#
_entry.id   AF-A0A9E0HNT9-F1
#
_cell.length_a   1.000
_cell.length_b   1.000
_cell.length_c   1.000
_cell.angle_alpha   90.00
_cell.angle_beta   90.00
_cell.angle_gamma   90.00
#
_symmetry.space_group_name_H-M   'P 1'
#
loop_
_entity.id
_entity.type
_entity.pdbx_description
1 polymer ?
#
loop_
_entity_poly.entity_id
_entity_poly.type
_entity_poly.pdbx_seq_one_letter_code
_entity_poly.pdbx_strand_id
1 'polypeptide(L)' 'MEQIVLQLKNSRKRRLLLELLGELDFVKVTSVIRDGRKVAFANDLTEALLEVKAEARGERKLQSARDFMKHG' A
#
# COMPACT_ATOMS: atom_id res chain seq x y z
N MET A 1 21.94 -7.10 20.98
CA MET A 1 20.93 -7.39 19.94
C MET A 1 21.43 -6.79 18.65
N GLU A 2 21.48 -7.57 17.58
CA GLU A 2 21.89 -7.12 16.25
C GLU A 2 20.65 -6.94 15.37
N GLN A 3 20.67 -5.96 14.47
CA GLN A 3 19.54 -5.63 13.60
C GLN A 3 19.95 -5.72 12.13
N ILE A 4 19.21 -6.53 11.36
CA ILE A 4 19.42 -6.73 9.93
C ILE A 4 18.18 -6.24 9.18
N VAL A 5 18.37 -5.42 8.15
CA VAL A 5 17.29 -4.93 7.28
C VAL A 5 17.32 -5.71 5.97
N LEU A 6 16.22 -6.39 5.66
CA LEU A 6 16.08 -7.17 4.42
C LEU A 6 15.18 -6.45 3.43
N GLN A 7 15.70 -6.17 2.23
CA GLN A 7 14.92 -5.64 1.13
C GLN A 7 14.48 -6.75 0.17
N LEU A 8 13.17 -6.93 0.05
CA LEU A 8 12.59 -7.86 -0.92
C LEU A 8 12.66 -7.28 -2.33
N LYS A 9 13.47 -7.89 -3.21
CA LYS A 9 13.48 -7.57 -4.65
C LYS A 9 12.18 -7.99 -5.36
N ASN A 10 11.44 -8.96 -4.82
CA ASN A 10 10.17 -9.43 -5.35
C ASN A 10 9.11 -9.49 -4.23
N SER A 11 8.16 -8.56 -4.26
CA SER A 11 7.11 -8.43 -3.24
C SER A 11 6.15 -9.62 -3.19
N ARG A 12 6.02 -10.40 -4.27
CA ARG A 12 5.15 -11.60 -4.31
C ARG A 12 5.65 -12.70 -3.37
N LYS A 13 6.96 -12.73 -3.09
CA LYS A 13 7.59 -13.71 -2.17
C LYS A 13 7.52 -13.30 -0.70
N ARG A 14 6.86 -12.18 -0.36
CA ARG A 14 6.77 -11.68 1.02
C ARG A 14 6.18 -12.73 1.97
N ARG A 15 5.09 -13.39 1.57
CA ARG A 15 4.42 -14.39 2.41
C ARG A 15 5.35 -15.55 2.76
N LEU A 16 5.99 -16.12 1.74
CA LEU A 16 6.99 -17.17 1.89
C LEU A 16 8.14 -16.77 2.83
N LEU A 17 8.68 -15.55 2.69
CA LEU A 17 9.74 -15.07 3.58
C LEU A 17 9.27 -14.98 5.04
N LEU A 18 8.07 -14.46 5.28
CA LEU A 18 7.55 -14.32 6.65
C LEU A 18 7.26 -15.68 7.30
N GLU A 19 6.77 -16.65 6.52
CA GLU A 19 6.60 -18.03 6.98
C GLU A 19 7.95 -18.64 7.37
N LEU A 20 8.98 -18.53 6.51
CA LEU A 20 10.33 -19.03 6.82
C LEU A 20 10.97 -18.35 8.04
N LEU A 21 10.80 -17.03 8.19
CA LEU A 21 11.31 -16.30 9.35
C LEU A 21 10.57 -16.69 10.65
N GLY A 22 9.31 -17.12 10.55
CA GLY A 22 8.53 -17.59 11.69
C GLY A 22 9.00 -18.93 12.25
N GLU A 23 9.67 -19.76 11.43
CA GLU A 23 10.26 -21.04 11.86
C GLU A 23 11.59 -20.87 12.62
N LEU A 24 12.20 -19.68 12.57
CA LEU A 24 13.46 -19.39 13.25
C LEU A 24 13.21 -18.84 14.65
N ASP A 25 13.52 -19.64 15.68
CA ASP A 25 13.33 -19.28 17.10
C ASP A 25 14.22 -18.10 17.57
N PHE A 26 15.32 -17.84 16.86
CA PHE A 26 16.25 -16.75 17.13
C PHE A 26 15.93 -15.46 16.36
N VAL A 27 14.91 -15.45 15.49
CA VAL A 27 14.54 -14.26 14.70
C VAL A 27 13.18 -13.74 15.11
N LYS A 28 13.12 -12.44 15.36
CA LYS A 28 11.87 -11.72 15.58
C LYS A 28 11.69 -10.64 14.54
N VAL A 29 10.60 -10.71 13.77
CA VAL A 29 10.23 -9.63 12.84
C VAL A 29 9.68 -8.45 13.65
N THR A 30 10.46 -7.37 13.75
CA THR A 30 10.11 -6.20 14.57
C THR A 30 9.30 -5.15 13.80
N SER A 31 9.56 -4.98 12.50
CA SER A 31 8.78 -4.08 11.65
C SER A 31 8.84 -4.50 10.18
N VAL A 32 7.75 -4.25 9.44
CA VAL A 32 7.69 -4.43 7.99
C VAL A 32 7.48 -3.05 7.36
N ILE A 33 8.56 -2.44 6.90
CA ILE A 33 8.51 -1.15 6.22
C ILE A 33 7.95 -1.39 4.81
N ARG A 34 6.73 -0.93 4.56
CA ARG A 34 6.15 -0.88 3.22
C ARG A 34 6.60 0.42 2.57
N ASP A 35 6.99 0.34 1.29
CA ASP A 35 7.34 1.51 0.50
C ASP A 35 6.14 2.47 0.46
N GLY A 36 6.24 3.59 1.20
CA GLY A 36 5.14 4.53 1.41
C GLY A 36 4.59 5.11 0.11
N ARG A 37 5.42 5.24 -0.93
CA ARG A 37 4.98 5.73 -2.24
C ARG A 37 4.01 4.78 -2.92
N LYS A 38 4.22 3.46 -2.78
CA LYS A 38 3.32 2.45 -3.36
C LYS A 38 2.02 2.33 -2.57
N VAL A 39 2.07 2.56 -1.26
CA VAL A 39 0.88 2.58 -0.40
C VAL A 39 0.03 3.82 -0.69
N ALA A 40 0.65 5.00 -0.82
CA ALA A 40 -0.04 6.23 -1.22
C ALA A 40 -0.72 6.06 -2.57
N PHE A 41 0.00 5.64 -3.61
CA PHE A 41 -0.59 5.40 -4.93
C PHE A 41 -1.75 4.38 -4.93
N ALA A 42 -1.63 3.31 -4.15
CA ALA A 42 -2.71 2.32 -4.03
C ALA A 42 -3.94 2.89 -3.30
N ASN A 43 -3.73 3.76 -2.32
CA ASN A 43 -4.82 4.46 -1.62
C ASN A 43 -5.48 5.48 -2.57
N ASP A 44 -4.70 6.29 -3.28
CA ASP A 44 -5.20 7.28 -4.24
C ASP A 44 -6.02 6.61 -5.36
N LEU A 45 -5.55 5.47 -5.88
CA LEU A 45 -6.27 4.69 -6.88
C LEU A 45 -7.57 4.09 -6.31
N THR A 46 -7.54 3.63 -5.06
CA THR A 46 -8.72 3.08 -4.39
C THR A 46 -9.77 4.17 -4.16
N GLU A 47 -9.34 5.36 -3.75
CA GLU A 47 -10.20 6.53 -3.56
C GLU A 47 -10.85 6.97 -4.88
N ALA A 48 -10.06 7.08 -5.96
CA ALA A 48 -10.58 7.39 -7.29
C ALA A 48 -11.61 6.35 -7.78
N LEU A 49 -11.37 5.06 -7.53
CA LEU A 49 -12.34 3.99 -7.87
C LEU A 49 -13.61 4.05 -7.03
N LEU A 50 -13.52 4.47 -5.77
CA LEU A 50 -14.68 4.67 -4.90
C LEU A 50 -15.51 5.87 -5.34
N GLU A 51 -14.87 6.96 -5.75
CA GLU A 51 -15.55 8.14 -6.29
C GLU A 51 -16.31 7.85 -7.58
N VAL A 52 -15.71 7.11 -8.51
CA VAL A 52 -16.38 6.67 -9.75
C VAL A 52 -17.59 5.77 -9.44
N LYS A 53 -17.47 4.89 -8.45
CA LYS A 53 -18.60 4.05 -8.01
C LYS A 53 -19.71 4.85 -7.34
N ALA A 54 -19.37 5.89 -6.58
CA ALA A 54 -20.35 6.78 -5.96
C ALA A 54 -21.09 7.65 -7.01
N GLU A 55 -20.40 8.07 -8.08
CA GLU A 55 -21.05 8.75 -9.21
C GLU A 55 -21.97 7.80 -10.00
N ALA A 56 -21.52 6.57 -10.27
CA ALA A 56 -22.35 5.58 -10.95
C ALA A 56 -23.65 5.24 -10.16
N ARG A 57 -23.65 5.45 -8.84
CA ARG A 57 -24.82 5.30 -7.96
C ARG A 57 -25.65 6.58 -7.81
N GLY A 58 -25.22 7.69 -8.41
CA GLY A 58 -25.89 9.00 -8.31
C GLY A 58 -25.69 9.73 -6.98
N GLU A 59 -24.77 9.26 -6.12
CA GLU A 59 -24.56 9.77 -4.76
C GLU A 59 -23.60 10.98 -4.72
N ARG A 60 -22.75 11.16 -5.75
CA ARG A 60 -21.82 12.30 -5.89
C ARG A 60 -21.52 12.57 -7.37
N LYS A 61 -21.35 13.84 -7.77
CA LYS A 61 -20.81 14.19 -9.09
C LYS A 61 -19.27 14.14 -9.03
N LEU A 62 -18.62 13.56 -10.04
CA LEU A 62 -17.15 13.60 -10.13
C LEU A 62 -16.68 15.06 -10.19
N GLN A 63 -15.63 15.36 -9.42
CA GLN A 63 -14.94 16.64 -9.52
C GLN A 63 -14.27 16.75 -10.90
N SER A 64 -14.32 17.95 -11.50
CA SER A 64 -13.68 18.15 -12.79
C SER A 64 -12.16 18.03 -12.63
N ALA A 65 -11.48 17.47 -13.63
CA ALA A 65 -10.01 17.38 -13.63
C ALA A 65 -9.33 18.75 -13.46
N ARG A 66 -10.04 19.84 -13.80
CA ARG A 66 -9.59 21.22 -13.64
C ARG A 66 -9.63 21.71 -12.20
N ASP A 67 -10.52 21.14 -11.38
CA ASP A 67 -10.65 21.47 -9.96
C ASP A 67 -9.68 20.64 -9.12
N PHE A 68 -9.44 19.38 -9.49
CA PHE A 68 -8.46 18.50 -8.84
C PHE A 68 -7.03 19.09 -8.87
N MET A 69 -6.63 19.67 -10.01
CA MET A 69 -5.29 20.25 -10.18
C MET A 69 -5.06 21.60 -9.48
N LYS A 70 -6.08 22.22 -8.87
CA LYS A 70 -5.91 23.50 -8.15
C LYS A 70 -5.48 23.33 -6.70
N HIS A 71 -5.48 22.10 -6.18
CA HIS A 71 -5.20 21.80 -4.77
C HIS A 71 -4.02 20.82 -4.58
N GLY A 72 -3.27 20.49 -5.64
CA GLY A 72 -2.02 19.71 -5.59
C GLY A 72 -0.81 20.57 -5.94
#